data_AF-A0A3S4I480-F1
#
_entry.id   AF-A0A3S4I480-F1
#
_cell.length_a   1.000
_cell.length_b   1.000
_cell.length_c   1.000
_cell.angle_alpha   90.00
_cell.angle_beta   90.00
_cell.angle_gamma   90.00
#
_symmetry.space_group_name_H-M   'P 1'
#
loop_
_entity.id
_entity.type
_entity.pdbx_description
1 polymer ?
#
loop_
_entity_poly.entity_id
_entity_poly.type
_entity_poly.pdbx_seq_one_letter_code
_entity_poly.pdbx_strand_id
1 'polypeptide(L)'
;MTVRYIFLLLVFITGISNACYNDGVKKLVGNDRGKVIQVFNSDRISSGSSILFYYLNADDEHPDLKVSYVPDRCHPKINLVFDSFSYNGETANIESVFWGKGKYKENLFIIVSWVYNLDGISTVGKYYSVFSYDYNKISMVRNNKLTDLFGSGQDGFVDGRIVKYKFKTAGDVWSYLRNR
;
A
#
# COMPACT_ATOMS: atom_id res chain seq x y z
N MET A 1 32.26 -54.59 -18.04
CA MET A 1 31.90 -53.17 -17.81
C MET A 1 30.39 -53.09 -17.65
N THR A 2 29.92 -53.01 -16.41
CA THR A 2 28.51 -53.00 -16.04
C THR A 2 28.15 -51.63 -15.49
N VAL A 3 27.26 -50.90 -16.16
CA VAL A 3 26.67 -49.67 -15.61
C VAL A 3 25.18 -49.93 -15.43
N ARG A 4 24.77 -50.08 -14.16
CA ARG A 4 23.38 -50.10 -13.72
C ARG A 4 22.95 -48.65 -13.48
N TYR A 5 21.97 -48.16 -14.23
CA TYR A 5 21.30 -46.89 -13.94
C TYR A 5 20.18 -47.13 -12.93
N ILE A 6 20.32 -46.53 -11.74
CA ILE A 6 19.27 -46.45 -10.72
C ILE A 6 18.51 -45.14 -10.97
N PHE A 7 17.26 -45.24 -11.40
CA PHE A 7 16.34 -44.10 -11.46
C PHE A 7 15.78 -43.84 -10.06
N LEU A 8 16.27 -42.79 -9.40
CA LEU A 8 15.68 -42.24 -8.17
C LEU A 8 14.48 -41.35 -8.57
N LEU A 9 13.28 -41.89 -8.40
CA LEU A 9 12.03 -41.13 -8.46
C LEU A 9 11.93 -40.25 -7.19
N LEU A 10 12.38 -39.01 -7.31
CA LEU A 10 12.10 -37.95 -6.35
C LEU A 10 10.61 -37.60 -6.45
N VAL A 11 9.81 -38.19 -5.56
CA VAL A 11 8.44 -37.75 -5.30
C VAL A 11 8.52 -36.39 -4.62
N PHE A 12 8.40 -35.32 -5.42
CA PHE A 12 8.07 -34.00 -4.90
C PHE A 12 6.65 -34.09 -4.35
N ILE A 13 6.54 -34.30 -3.04
CA ILE A 13 5.32 -33.96 -2.30
C ILE A 13 5.25 -32.43 -2.37
N THR A 14 4.66 -31.91 -3.45
CA THR A 14 4.13 -30.55 -3.46
C THR A 14 2.99 -30.57 -2.45
N GLY A 15 3.33 -30.28 -1.19
CA GLY A 15 2.34 -29.87 -0.23
C GLY A 15 1.51 -28.80 -0.90
N ILE A 16 0.20 -29.05 -1.01
CA ILE A 16 -0.76 -28.09 -1.51
C ILE A 16 -0.68 -26.91 -0.53
N SER A 17 0.21 -25.95 -0.78
CA SER A 17 0.03 -24.63 -0.24
C SER A 17 -1.25 -24.16 -0.91
N ASN A 18 -2.37 -24.30 -0.21
CA ASN A 18 -3.56 -23.55 -0.54
C ASN A 18 -3.14 -22.09 -0.47
N ALA A 19 -2.68 -21.55 -1.60
CA ALA A 19 -2.34 -20.15 -1.73
C ALA A 19 -3.66 -19.43 -1.50
N CYS A 20 -3.83 -18.91 -0.28
CA CYS A 20 -5.03 -18.20 0.11
C CYS A 20 -5.25 -17.06 -0.88
N TYR A 21 -6.31 -17.18 -1.67
CA TYR A 21 -6.56 -16.29 -2.78
C TYR A 21 -7.28 -15.03 -2.29
N ASN A 22 -6.97 -13.88 -2.88
CA ASN A 22 -7.42 -12.56 -2.43
C ASN A 22 -8.95 -12.36 -2.50
N ASP A 23 -9.70 -13.29 -3.12
CA ASP A 23 -11.14 -13.18 -3.31
C ASP A 23 -11.90 -13.12 -1.97
N GLY A 24 -11.39 -13.76 -0.91
CA GLY A 24 -11.96 -13.62 0.43
C GLY A 24 -11.85 -12.20 0.96
N VAL A 25 -10.65 -11.60 0.84
CA VAL A 25 -10.37 -10.25 1.35
C VAL A 25 -11.24 -9.21 0.64
N LYS A 26 -11.46 -9.37 -0.66
CA LYS A 26 -12.29 -8.44 -1.45
C LYS A 26 -13.76 -8.44 -1.00
N LYS A 27 -14.28 -9.56 -0.51
CA LYS A 27 -15.66 -9.68 -0.02
C LYS A 27 -15.92 -8.88 1.26
N LEU A 28 -14.89 -8.52 2.02
CA LEU A 28 -15.03 -7.64 3.20
C LEU A 28 -15.56 -6.25 2.85
N VAL A 29 -15.46 -5.84 1.58
CA VAL A 29 -15.85 -4.51 1.09
C VAL A 29 -17.02 -4.61 0.10
N GLY A 30 -17.07 -5.68 -0.70
CA GLY A 30 -17.96 -5.80 -1.85
C GLY A 30 -19.46 -5.92 -1.57
N ASN A 31 -19.90 -6.05 -0.31
CA ASN A 31 -21.33 -6.13 0.01
C ASN A 31 -22.01 -4.74 0.10
N ASP A 32 -21.27 -3.64 0.24
CA ASP A 32 -21.80 -2.31 0.58
C ASP A 32 -21.46 -1.21 -0.45
N ARG A 33 -21.50 -1.51 -1.76
CA ARG A 33 -21.07 -0.59 -2.86
C ARG A 33 -19.60 -0.14 -2.80
N GLY A 34 -18.81 -0.78 -1.95
CA GLY A 34 -17.40 -0.52 -1.84
C GLY A 34 -16.60 -1.11 -3.00
N LYS A 35 -15.51 -0.43 -3.37
CA LYS A 35 -14.61 -0.84 -4.45
C LYS A 35 -13.20 -1.06 -3.92
N VAL A 36 -12.70 -2.27 -4.08
CA VAL A 36 -11.31 -2.60 -3.75
C VAL A 36 -10.38 -2.03 -4.82
N ILE A 37 -9.38 -1.29 -4.36
CA ILE A 37 -8.36 -0.65 -5.20
C ILE A 37 -7.09 -1.49 -5.25
N GLN A 38 -6.63 -1.93 -4.08
CA GLN A 38 -5.41 -2.72 -3.99
C GLN A 38 -5.43 -3.63 -2.78
N VAL A 39 -4.80 -4.80 -2.91
CA VAL A 39 -4.47 -5.70 -1.80
C VAL A 39 -2.96 -5.88 -1.78
N PHE A 40 -2.33 -5.52 -0.67
CA PHE A 40 -0.91 -5.73 -0.43
C PHE A 40 -0.73 -6.88 0.56
N ASN A 41 -0.38 -8.06 0.03
CA ASN A 41 -0.16 -9.25 0.84
C ASN A 41 1.19 -9.17 1.55
N SER A 42 1.19 -9.45 2.85
CA SER A 42 2.40 -9.36 3.65
C SER A 42 2.34 -10.25 4.88
N ASP A 43 3.31 -11.14 5.01
CA ASP A 43 3.45 -11.97 6.21
C ASP A 43 4.33 -11.30 7.30
N ARG A 44 4.67 -10.01 7.13
CA ARG A 44 5.54 -9.28 8.08
C ARG A 44 4.89 -8.98 9.42
N ILE A 45 3.59 -8.64 9.44
CA ILE A 45 2.88 -8.33 10.69
C ILE A 45 2.45 -9.64 11.36
N SER A 46 1.65 -10.44 10.64
CA SER A 46 1.36 -11.82 10.97
C SER A 46 1.30 -12.67 9.70
N SER A 47 1.60 -13.96 9.85
CA SER A 47 1.45 -14.93 8.75
C SER A 47 0.03 -14.88 8.21
N GLY A 48 -0.13 -14.74 6.89
CA GLY A 48 -1.43 -14.64 6.25
C GLY A 48 -2.03 -13.23 6.26
N SER A 49 -1.33 -12.19 6.72
CA SER A 49 -1.93 -10.85 6.77
C SER A 49 -1.87 -10.07 5.44
N SER A 50 -2.71 -9.05 5.31
CA SER A 50 -2.75 -8.15 4.15
C SER A 50 -3.12 -6.72 4.56
N ILE A 51 -2.72 -5.75 3.74
CA ILE A 51 -3.22 -4.38 3.77
C ILE A 51 -4.19 -4.20 2.61
N LEU A 52 -5.40 -3.73 2.91
CA LEU A 52 -6.50 -3.60 1.97
C LEU A 52 -6.82 -2.12 1.75
N PHE A 53 -6.84 -1.69 0.48
CA PHE A 53 -7.16 -0.33 0.06
C PHE A 53 -8.48 -0.32 -0.71
N TYR A 54 -9.40 0.55 -0.34
CA TYR A 54 -10.74 0.55 -0.92
C TYR A 54 -11.51 1.86 -0.69
N TYR A 55 -12.50 2.08 -1.54
CA TYR A 55 -13.56 3.06 -1.31
C TYR A 55 -14.75 2.36 -0.64
N LEU A 56 -15.41 3.01 0.32
CA LEU A 56 -16.67 2.52 0.90
C LEU A 56 -17.86 2.78 -0.02
N ASN A 57 -17.93 3.99 -0.60
CA ASN A 57 -18.94 4.36 -1.58
C ASN A 57 -18.23 4.66 -2.89
N ALA A 58 -18.19 3.71 -3.82
CA ALA A 58 -17.52 3.93 -5.10
C ALA A 58 -18.25 4.91 -6.02
N ASP A 59 -19.51 5.22 -5.70
CA ASP A 59 -20.38 6.14 -6.45
C ASP A 59 -20.22 7.61 -6.01
N ASP A 60 -19.56 7.87 -4.89
CA ASP A 60 -19.24 9.25 -4.48
C ASP A 60 -18.28 9.85 -5.53
N GLU A 61 -18.48 11.13 -5.89
CA GLU A 61 -17.65 11.82 -6.88
C GLU A 61 -16.18 11.83 -6.47
N HIS A 62 -15.93 11.94 -5.16
CA HIS A 62 -14.59 12.06 -4.58
C HIS A 62 -14.47 11.17 -3.32
N PRO A 63 -14.40 9.84 -3.48
CA PRO A 63 -14.44 8.93 -2.35
C PRO A 63 -13.11 8.94 -1.61
N ASP A 64 -13.20 9.01 -0.28
CA ASP A 64 -12.07 8.78 0.62
C ASP A 64 -11.49 7.37 0.39
N LEU A 65 -10.18 7.29 0.14
CA LEU A 65 -9.50 6.01 0.09
C LEU A 65 -9.23 5.53 1.51
N LYS A 66 -9.93 4.48 1.93
CA LYS A 66 -9.69 3.82 3.23
C LYS A 66 -8.58 2.78 3.10
N VAL A 67 -7.82 2.62 4.18
CA VAL A 67 -6.85 1.54 4.33
C VAL A 67 -7.11 0.75 5.60
N SER A 68 -7.13 -0.57 5.46
CA SER A 68 -7.39 -1.50 6.55
C SER A 68 -6.34 -2.59 6.63
N TYR A 69 -6.07 -3.03 7.86
CA TYR A 69 -5.29 -4.21 8.16
C TYR A 69 -6.21 -5.44 8.22
N VAL A 70 -5.83 -6.51 7.53
CA VAL A 70 -6.55 -7.79 7.51
C VAL A 70 -5.62 -8.86 8.11
N PRO A 71 -5.85 -9.32 9.36
CA PRO A 71 -4.93 -10.21 10.05
C PRO A 71 -4.81 -11.61 9.42
N ASP A 72 -5.91 -12.12 8.87
CA ASP A 72 -5.98 -13.42 8.21
C ASP A 72 -6.69 -13.28 6.86
N ARG A 73 -5.93 -13.30 5.77
CA ARG A 73 -6.44 -13.25 4.40
C ARG A 73 -7.06 -14.56 3.93
N CYS A 74 -6.75 -15.68 4.61
CA CYS A 74 -7.31 -16.99 4.32
C CYS A 74 -8.73 -17.12 4.88
N HIS A 75 -8.97 -16.55 6.06
CA HIS A 75 -10.28 -16.49 6.69
C HIS A 75 -10.63 -15.06 7.09
N PRO A 76 -10.85 -14.17 6.11
CA PRO A 76 -11.10 -12.76 6.35
C PRO A 76 -12.46 -12.58 7.02
N LYS A 77 -12.44 -12.38 8.34
CA LYS A 77 -13.62 -12.10 9.16
C LYS A 77 -13.68 -10.64 9.63
N ILE A 78 -12.51 -10.05 9.85
CA ILE A 78 -12.36 -8.69 10.35
C ILE A 78 -11.33 -7.95 9.49
N ASN A 79 -11.58 -6.66 9.31
CA ASN A 79 -10.58 -5.69 8.91
C ASN A 79 -10.58 -4.54 9.90
N LEU A 80 -9.40 -3.98 10.14
CA LEU A 80 -9.21 -2.85 11.04
C LEU A 80 -8.81 -1.65 10.20
N VAL A 81 -9.75 -0.74 9.96
CA VAL A 81 -9.46 0.54 9.30
C VAL A 81 -8.48 1.30 10.19
N PHE A 82 -7.38 1.77 9.62
CA PHE A 82 -6.38 2.52 10.37
C PHE A 82 -6.03 3.87 9.74
N ASP A 83 -6.43 4.12 8.48
CA ASP A 83 -6.29 5.45 7.89
C ASP A 83 -7.30 5.70 6.76
N SER A 84 -7.40 6.97 6.39
CA SER A 84 -8.21 7.49 5.29
C SER A 84 -7.46 8.59 4.57
N PHE A 85 -7.37 8.49 3.25
CA PHE A 85 -6.68 9.46 2.42
C PHE A 85 -7.68 10.29 1.62
N SER A 86 -7.71 11.59 1.91
CA SER A 86 -8.47 12.59 1.17
C SER A 86 -7.69 13.90 1.14
N TYR A 87 -7.83 14.64 0.04
CA TYR A 87 -7.16 15.92 -0.15
C TYR A 87 -7.95 16.76 -1.13
N ASN A 88 -8.45 17.92 -0.69
CA ASN A 88 -9.16 18.91 -1.53
C ASN A 88 -10.28 18.34 -2.43
N GLY A 89 -10.96 17.29 -1.97
CA GLY A 89 -11.99 16.64 -2.79
C GLY A 89 -11.41 15.94 -4.02
N GLU A 90 -10.15 15.54 -4.03
CA GLU A 90 -9.59 14.72 -5.11
C GLU A 90 -9.53 13.25 -4.68
N THR A 91 -9.62 12.36 -5.67
CA THR A 91 -9.49 10.91 -5.42
C THR A 91 -8.03 10.53 -5.23
N ALA A 92 -7.74 9.89 -4.09
CA ALA A 92 -6.41 9.37 -3.78
C ALA A 92 -6.02 8.19 -4.67
N ASN A 93 -4.76 8.19 -5.12
CA ASN A 93 -4.11 7.11 -5.85
C ASN A 93 -2.99 6.51 -4.99
N ILE A 94 -2.91 5.18 -4.91
CA ILE A 94 -1.78 4.49 -4.28
C ILE A 94 -0.64 4.38 -5.28
N GLU A 95 0.43 5.11 -5.03
CA GLU A 95 1.65 5.10 -5.85
C GLU A 95 2.57 3.95 -5.42
N SER A 96 2.65 3.68 -4.12
CA SER A 96 3.47 2.58 -3.60
C SER A 96 3.09 2.18 -2.18
N VAL A 97 3.23 0.88 -1.88
CA VAL A 97 3.06 0.31 -0.54
C VAL A 97 4.21 -0.65 -0.31
N PHE A 98 4.97 -0.45 0.77
CA PHE A 98 6.17 -1.25 1.00
C PHE A 98 6.63 -1.25 2.45
N TRP A 99 7.37 -2.30 2.80
CA TRP A 99 8.02 -2.42 4.11
C TRP A 99 9.43 -1.87 4.10
N GLY A 100 9.75 -1.22 5.21
CA GLY A 100 11.06 -0.88 5.71
C GLY A 100 12.26 -1.73 5.31
N LYS A 101 13.43 -1.09 5.29
CA LYS A 101 14.73 -1.77 5.33
C LYS A 101 15.58 -1.28 6.50
N GLY A 102 16.54 -2.11 6.92
CA GLY A 102 17.47 -1.78 8.00
C GLY A 102 16.75 -1.47 9.31
N LYS A 103 17.08 -0.33 9.93
CA LYS A 103 16.47 0.12 11.19
C LYS A 103 14.98 0.41 11.10
N TYR A 104 14.44 0.58 9.89
CA TYR A 104 13.02 0.87 9.64
C TYR A 104 12.23 -0.37 9.23
N LYS A 105 12.79 -1.58 9.30
CA LYS A 105 12.20 -2.82 8.72
C LYS A 105 10.78 -3.16 9.16
N GLU A 106 10.34 -2.64 10.31
CA GLU A 106 9.01 -2.83 10.89
C GLU A 106 8.01 -1.74 10.47
N ASN A 107 8.47 -0.70 9.75
CA ASN A 107 7.63 0.38 9.29
C ASN A 107 6.99 0.05 7.94
N LEU A 108 5.67 0.22 7.85
CA LEU A 108 4.96 0.24 6.57
C LEU A 108 4.97 1.66 6.02
N PHE A 109 5.28 1.82 4.75
CA PHE A 109 5.19 3.09 4.05
C PHE A 109 4.14 3.00 2.96
N ILE A 110 3.36 4.07 2.83
CA ILE A 110 2.32 4.24 1.82
C ILE A 110 2.55 5.59 1.16
N ILE A 111 2.78 5.58 -0.16
CA ILE A 111 2.87 6.79 -0.97
C ILE A 111 1.54 6.97 -1.67
N VAL A 112 0.93 8.13 -1.46
CA VAL A 112 -0.36 8.51 -2.02
C VAL A 112 -0.19 9.75 -2.86
N SER A 113 -0.92 9.81 -3.98
CA SER A 113 -1.03 11.03 -4.76
C SER A 113 -2.48 11.42 -5.06
N TRP A 114 -2.69 12.71 -5.32
CA TRP A 114 -3.94 13.29 -5.79
C TRP A 114 -3.64 14.09 -7.04
N VAL A 115 -4.34 13.79 -8.13
CA VAL A 115 -4.23 14.59 -9.36
C VAL A 115 -4.95 15.92 -9.10
N TYR A 116 -4.36 17.02 -9.53
CA TYR A 116 -5.06 18.30 -9.58
C TYR A 116 -4.95 18.87 -10.98
N ASN A 117 -6.06 19.44 -11.46
CA ASN A 117 -6.09 20.22 -12.69
C ASN A 117 -6.90 21.50 -12.46
N LEU A 118 -6.21 22.63 -12.47
CA LEU A 118 -6.77 23.98 -12.40
C LEU A 118 -6.37 24.73 -13.67
N ASP A 119 -7.02 24.38 -14.77
CA ASP A 119 -6.76 24.93 -16.12
C ASP A 119 -6.80 26.47 -16.14
N GLY A 120 -7.64 27.09 -15.30
CA GLY A 120 -7.79 28.55 -15.22
C GLY A 120 -6.55 29.32 -14.73
N ILE A 121 -5.59 28.64 -14.09
CA ILE A 121 -4.35 29.27 -13.57
C ILE A 121 -3.08 28.52 -14.00
N SER A 122 -3.17 27.67 -15.02
CA SER A 122 -2.03 26.86 -15.50
C SER A 122 -1.40 26.01 -14.38
N THR A 123 -2.23 25.33 -13.61
CA THR A 123 -1.78 24.44 -12.52
C THR A 123 -2.26 23.01 -12.78
N VAL A 124 -1.34 22.12 -13.16
CA VAL A 124 -1.59 20.72 -13.49
C VAL A 124 -0.50 19.85 -12.88
N GLY A 125 -0.88 18.79 -12.18
CA GLY A 125 0.08 17.87 -11.61
C GLY A 125 -0.51 16.92 -10.59
N LYS A 126 0.35 16.49 -9.67
CA LYS A 126 0.00 15.61 -8.55
C LYS A 126 0.47 16.20 -7.24
N TYR A 127 -0.36 16.14 -6.21
CA TYR A 127 0.03 16.37 -4.84
C TYR A 127 0.42 15.02 -4.24
N TYR A 128 1.58 14.93 -3.60
CA TYR A 128 2.10 13.69 -3.03
C TYR A 128 2.23 13.79 -1.51
N SER A 129 2.02 12.65 -0.84
CA SER A 129 2.34 12.46 0.57
C SER A 129 2.88 11.05 0.82
N VAL A 130 3.82 10.94 1.75
CA VAL A 130 4.37 9.66 2.21
C VAL A 130 3.99 9.45 3.66
N PHE A 131 3.20 8.42 3.94
CA PHE A 131 2.80 8.05 5.28
C PHE A 131 3.60 6.85 5.77
N SER A 132 4.04 6.90 7.03
CA SER A 132 4.70 5.80 7.72
C SER A 132 3.83 5.29 8.85
N TYR A 133 3.86 3.98 9.10
CA TYR A 133 3.08 3.34 10.16
C TYR A 133 3.91 2.33 10.93
N ASP A 134 3.63 2.22 12.22
CA ASP A 134 4.10 1.15 13.10
C ASP A 134 2.94 0.21 13.43
N TYR A 135 3.22 -1.07 13.66
CA TYR A 135 2.23 -2.00 14.19
C TYR A 135 2.31 -2.09 15.72
N ASN A 136 1.21 -1.84 16.42
CA ASN A 136 1.16 -1.84 17.89
C ASN A 136 0.56 -3.12 18.50
N LYS A 137 0.60 -4.25 17.78
CA LYS A 137 -0.05 -5.55 18.12
C LYS A 137 -1.57 -5.60 17.94
N ILE A 138 -2.23 -4.45 17.78
CA ILE A 138 -3.68 -4.38 17.55
C ILE A 138 -3.94 -3.84 16.15
N SER A 139 -3.37 -2.68 15.82
CA SER A 139 -3.56 -2.00 14.56
C SER A 139 -2.27 -1.34 14.07
N MET A 140 -2.33 -0.84 12.84
CA MET A 140 -1.32 0.10 12.34
C MET A 140 -1.60 1.48 12.95
N VAL A 141 -0.54 2.17 13.37
CA VAL A 141 -0.59 3.53 13.92
C VAL A 141 0.37 4.39 13.14
N ARG A 142 -0.07 5.58 12.73
CA ARG A 142 0.77 6.50 11.97
C ARG A 142 1.98 6.94 12.81
N ASN A 143 3.17 6.78 12.24
CA ASN A 143 4.41 7.32 12.77
C ASN A 143 4.62 8.74 12.23
N ASN A 144 4.09 9.73 12.93
CA ASN A 144 4.17 11.14 12.49
C ASN A 144 5.61 11.61 12.38
N LYS A 145 6.49 11.25 13.33
CA LYS A 145 7.90 11.64 13.29
C LYS A 145 8.60 11.18 12.01
N LEU A 146 8.29 9.99 11.52
CA LEU A 146 8.88 9.43 10.29
C LEU A 146 8.17 9.97 9.04
N THR A 147 6.85 10.15 9.09
CA THR A 147 6.02 10.77 8.04
C THR A 147 6.49 12.19 7.73
N ASP A 148 6.72 13.00 8.76
CA ASP A 148 7.12 14.40 8.63
C ASP A 148 8.49 14.59 7.97
N LEU A 149 9.32 13.54 7.89
CA LEU A 149 10.62 13.61 7.22
C LEU A 149 10.50 13.77 5.70
N PHE A 150 9.38 13.35 5.13
CA PHE A 150 9.13 13.42 3.70
C PHE A 150 8.35 14.67 3.30
N GLY A 151 7.60 15.25 4.25
CA GLY A 151 6.62 16.29 3.97
C GLY A 151 5.60 15.85 2.92
N SER A 152 4.81 16.79 2.45
CA SER A 152 3.91 16.62 1.32
C SER A 152 4.11 17.78 0.33
N GLY A 153 3.78 17.57 -0.94
CA GLY A 153 4.04 18.61 -1.93
C GLY A 153 3.59 18.32 -3.34
N GLN A 154 3.60 19.38 -4.15
CA GLN A 154 3.21 19.36 -5.54
C GLN A 154 4.36 18.87 -6.45
N ASP A 155 3.99 18.13 -7.49
CA ASP A 155 4.85 17.76 -8.61
C ASP A 155 4.08 18.05 -9.90
N GLY A 156 4.66 18.85 -10.80
CA GLY A 156 3.99 19.28 -12.02
C GLY A 156 4.24 20.75 -12.33
N PHE A 157 3.25 21.37 -12.97
CA PHE A 157 3.24 22.79 -13.30
C PHE A 157 2.28 23.50 -12.36
N VAL A 158 2.74 24.50 -11.63
CA VAL A 158 1.96 25.23 -10.62
C VAL A 158 2.21 26.72 -10.82
N ASP A 159 1.14 27.47 -11.07
CA ASP A 159 1.16 28.92 -11.27
C ASP A 159 2.22 29.35 -12.29
N GLY A 160 2.30 28.62 -13.41
CA GLY A 160 3.26 28.93 -14.47
C GLY A 160 4.69 28.39 -14.24
N ARG A 161 4.93 27.61 -13.17
CA ARG A 161 6.28 27.14 -12.80
C ARG A 161 6.34 25.64 -12.63
N ILE A 162 7.47 25.03 -13.01
CA ILE A 162 7.72 23.61 -12.75
C ILE A 162 8.09 23.44 -11.27
N VAL A 163 7.30 22.63 -10.56
CA VAL A 163 7.54 22.21 -9.17
C VAL A 163 7.80 20.70 -9.16
N LYS A 164 8.72 20.25 -8.29
CA LYS A 164 9.08 18.83 -8.18
C LYS A 164 8.98 18.35 -6.74
N TYR A 165 8.25 17.27 -6.53
CA TYR A 165 8.25 16.53 -5.26
C TYR A 165 9.23 15.36 -5.33
N LYS A 166 9.97 15.16 -4.24
CA LYS A 166 11.11 14.23 -4.22
C LYS A 166 10.71 12.78 -3.98
N PHE A 167 9.69 12.52 -3.16
CA PHE A 167 9.45 11.18 -2.60
C PHE A 167 8.28 10.47 -3.29
N LYS A 168 8.43 10.19 -4.59
CA LYS A 168 7.34 9.67 -5.42
C LYS A 168 7.33 8.14 -5.50
N THR A 169 8.46 7.51 -5.22
CA THR A 169 8.63 6.06 -5.31
C THR A 169 9.22 5.47 -4.02
N ALA A 170 9.08 4.15 -3.86
CA ALA A 170 9.77 3.41 -2.81
C ALA A 170 11.29 3.63 -2.83
N GLY A 171 11.89 3.71 -4.03
CA GLY A 171 13.31 3.95 -4.21
C GLY A 171 13.77 5.30 -3.66
N ASP A 172 12.97 6.35 -3.83
CA ASP A 172 13.26 7.70 -3.34
C ASP A 172 13.26 7.74 -1.81
N VAL A 173 12.21 7.16 -1.20
CA VAL A 173 12.06 7.04 0.25
C VAL A 173 13.24 6.26 0.84
N TRP A 174 13.61 5.12 0.24
CA TRP A 174 14.74 4.33 0.72
C TRP A 174 16.08 5.02 0.59
N SER A 175 16.31 5.67 -0.54
CA SER A 175 17.57 6.38 -0.75
C SER A 175 17.75 7.50 0.27
N TYR A 176 16.67 8.16 0.65
CA TYR A 176 16.68 9.18 1.70
C TYR A 176 16.91 8.59 3.10
N LEU A 177 16.19 7.53 3.47
CA LEU A 177 16.31 6.91 4.79
C LEU A 177 17.65 6.22 5.02
N ARG A 178 18.29 5.70 3.97
CA ARG A 178 19.62 5.03 4.07
C ARG A 178 20.73 6.00 4.48
N ASN A 179 20.60 7.28 4.12
CA ASN A 179 21.63 8.30 4.36
C ASN A 179 21.45 9.00 5.72
N ARG A 180 20.75 8.36 6.67
CA ARG A 180 20.33 8.94 7.96
C ARG A 180 20.40 7.91 9.08
#